data_AF-A0A8H8M490-F1
#
_entry.id   AF-A0A8H8M490-F1
#
_cell.length_a   1.000
_cell.length_b   1.000
_cell.length_c   1.000
_cell.angle_alpha   90.00
_cell.angle_beta   90.00
_cell.angle_gamma   90.00
#
_symmetry.space_group_name_H-M   'P 1'
#
loop_
_entity.id
_entity.type
_entity.pdbx_description
1 polymer ?
#
loop_
_entity_poly.entity_id
_entity_poly.type
_entity_poly.pdbx_seq_one_letter_code
_entity_poly.pdbx_strand_id
1 'polypeptide(L)'
;MRIPRLPSCFLGVGLLALSSSQQVLAANGGSFCGNMVCVGAIISGSNTYYSLNTTVPFSSLGWMAVGFGESMVGSPMVILWPNSDGTITLSQREANAHSEPQVVASPPRVASLQTSLSSLTGSAVTLTFSVPSSGQTTESMIYAMSMRKPTGSGPSATLQQHNVNGAFDLDLTQTVADLPNGSSSASGSATGTASPTSSALPLPTQSSGSSNNQPFVLPYTSTEKKFIAHGVLSALGFCFFLPIGVLQARLLRIWWSRWFTTHWIVQAGLAGPCIVVGFALAVNAVQESGTGHFGDKHMIIGLVLFLLYVCQALYGLVIHLAKSPDRKRRPIQNYGHAILGLGLIVLALYQVWLGFNHEWSTATGRDKPKRGVRIFWIIWVAVLGAAYVIGLALLPKQYKSETRSIRNREKSGGLTGSDDDVHPMAGRS
;
A
#
# COMPACT_ATOMS: atom_id res chain seq x y z
N MET A 1 31.65 -38.78 -13.00
CA MET A 1 30.66 -37.69 -13.06
C MET A 1 30.46 -37.18 -11.63
N ARG A 2 31.14 -36.10 -11.22
CA ARG A 2 31.01 -35.51 -9.88
C ARG A 2 30.17 -34.25 -9.99
N ILE A 3 29.00 -34.25 -9.35
CA ILE A 3 28.13 -33.09 -9.23
C ILE A 3 28.83 -32.09 -8.29
N PRO A 4 29.08 -30.83 -8.69
CA PRO A 4 29.66 -29.85 -7.78
C PRO A 4 28.61 -29.46 -6.74
N ARG A 5 29.02 -29.43 -5.46
CA ARG A 5 28.18 -29.04 -4.33
C ARG A 5 27.80 -27.56 -4.46
N LEU A 6 26.51 -27.26 -4.46
CA LEU A 6 26.02 -25.88 -4.30
C LEU A 6 26.44 -25.34 -2.93
N PRO A 7 26.92 -24.08 -2.85
CA PRO A 7 27.30 -23.47 -1.58
C PRO A 7 26.07 -23.15 -0.72
N SER A 8 26.11 -23.56 0.54
CA SER A 8 25.06 -23.47 1.57
C SER A 8 24.69 -22.04 2.04
N CYS A 9 24.94 -21.01 1.24
CA CYS A 9 24.61 -19.61 1.59
C CYS A 9 23.15 -19.20 1.30
N PHE A 10 22.31 -20.11 0.78
CA PHE A 10 20.94 -19.79 0.39
C PHE A 10 19.92 -19.68 1.55
N LEU A 11 20.30 -20.00 2.80
CA LEU A 11 19.37 -19.89 3.94
C LEU A 11 19.54 -18.62 4.81
N GLY A 12 20.59 -17.82 4.62
CA GLY A 12 20.97 -16.78 5.61
C GLY A 12 20.56 -15.33 5.29
N VAL A 13 20.14 -15.01 4.06
CA VAL A 13 20.04 -13.60 3.61
C VAL A 13 18.64 -13.00 3.78
N GLY A 14 17.62 -13.83 4.07
CA GLY A 14 16.25 -13.36 4.29
C GLY A 14 16.01 -12.61 5.61
N LEU A 15 16.94 -12.68 6.58
CA LEU A 15 16.68 -12.20 7.94
C LEU A 15 17.18 -10.77 8.25
N LEU A 16 17.89 -10.10 7.34
CA LEU A 16 18.58 -8.82 7.62
C LEU A 16 17.95 -7.58 6.93
N ALA A 17 16.82 -7.74 6.24
CA ALA A 17 16.12 -6.64 5.57
C ALA A 17 14.91 -6.07 6.35
N LEU A 18 14.73 -6.41 7.63
CA LEU A 18 13.58 -5.97 8.44
C LEU A 18 13.84 -4.85 9.47
N SER A 19 15.04 -4.27 9.57
CA SER A 19 15.35 -3.31 10.65
C SER A 19 15.15 -1.82 10.32
N SER A 20 14.35 -1.47 9.31
CA SER A 20 14.03 -0.05 9.03
C SER A 20 12.53 0.22 8.81
N SER A 21 11.66 -0.48 9.55
CA SER A 21 10.32 0.04 9.83
C SER A 21 10.41 0.94 11.08
N GLN A 22 10.34 2.26 10.88
CA GLN A 22 10.05 3.18 11.98
C GLN A 22 8.84 2.66 12.76
N GLN A 23 8.94 2.64 14.08
CA GLN A 23 7.81 2.32 14.95
C GLN A 23 6.74 3.39 14.76
N VAL A 24 5.78 3.11 13.89
CA VAL A 24 4.46 3.74 13.96
C VAL A 24 3.82 3.11 15.19
N LEU A 25 3.72 3.88 16.29
CA LEU A 25 2.88 3.50 17.43
C LEU A 25 1.52 3.06 16.87
N ALA A 26 1.14 1.81 17.16
CA ALA A 26 -0.17 1.32 16.78
C ALA A 26 -1.20 2.22 17.45
N ALA A 27 -2.05 2.87 16.65
CA ALA A 27 -3.24 3.49 17.19
C ALA A 27 -4.20 2.37 17.61
N ASN A 28 -4.84 2.54 18.76
CA ASN A 28 -5.90 1.64 19.21
C ASN A 28 -7.24 2.17 18.67
N GLY A 29 -8.15 1.28 18.32
CA GLY A 29 -9.41 1.63 17.70
C GLY A 29 -10.13 0.39 17.15
N GLY A 30 -11.45 0.47 17.09
CA GLY A 30 -12.30 -0.62 16.65
C GLY A 30 -13.13 -0.26 15.44
N SER A 31 -13.89 -1.23 14.96
CA SER A 31 -14.92 -0.97 13.98
C SER A 31 -16.10 -1.92 14.07
N PHE A 32 -17.23 -1.46 13.57
CA PHE A 32 -18.47 -2.21 13.49
C PHE A 32 -19.17 -1.89 12.18
N CYS A 33 -19.68 -2.91 11.50
CA CYS A 33 -20.48 -2.74 10.30
C CYS A 33 -21.91 -3.23 10.54
N GLY A 34 -22.83 -2.29 10.53
CA GLY A 34 -24.26 -2.54 10.52
C GLY A 34 -24.81 -2.66 9.10
N ASN A 35 -26.13 -2.57 8.98
CA ASN A 35 -26.79 -2.53 7.69
C ASN A 35 -26.51 -1.18 7.02
N MET A 36 -25.84 -1.17 5.87
CA MET A 36 -25.49 0.03 5.07
C MET A 36 -24.59 1.10 5.73
N VAL A 37 -24.29 1.00 7.01
CA VAL A 37 -23.42 1.94 7.74
C VAL A 37 -22.34 1.15 8.48
N CYS A 38 -21.09 1.52 8.24
CA CYS A 38 -19.95 1.06 9.04
C CYS A 38 -19.42 2.23 9.87
N VAL A 39 -19.13 1.97 11.14
CA VAL A 39 -18.54 2.91 12.09
C VAL A 39 -17.15 2.40 12.44
N GLY A 40 -16.12 3.17 12.09
CA GLY A 40 -14.75 2.95 12.57
C GLY A 40 -14.38 4.00 13.60
N ALA A 41 -13.61 3.64 14.61
CA ALA A 41 -13.09 4.55 15.62
C ALA A 41 -11.58 4.38 15.78
N ILE A 42 -10.86 5.48 15.95
CA ILE A 42 -9.41 5.48 16.21
C ILE A 42 -9.12 6.45 17.36
N ILE A 43 -8.46 5.95 18.41
CA ILE A 43 -7.98 6.77 19.53
C ILE A 43 -6.62 7.36 19.16
N SER A 44 -6.51 8.68 19.24
CA SER A 44 -5.26 9.40 19.03
C SER A 44 -5.13 10.55 20.03
N GLY A 45 -4.18 10.40 20.96
CA GLY A 45 -4.01 11.33 22.07
C GLY A 45 -5.24 11.35 22.97
N SER A 46 -5.80 12.53 23.20
CA SER A 46 -7.00 12.74 24.02
C SER A 46 -8.33 12.66 23.24
N ASN A 47 -8.30 12.37 21.94
CA ASN A 47 -9.48 12.34 21.08
C ASN A 47 -9.70 10.96 20.47
N THR A 48 -10.96 10.62 20.24
CA THR A 48 -11.39 9.50 19.41
C THR A 48 -11.97 10.03 18.11
N TYR A 49 -11.50 9.52 16.98
CA TYR A 49 -11.96 9.86 15.64
C TYR A 49 -12.92 8.80 15.16
N TYR A 50 -14.17 9.17 14.87
CA TYR A 50 -15.18 8.26 14.33
C TYR A 50 -15.37 8.54 12.84
N SER A 51 -15.34 7.48 12.04
CA SER A 51 -15.59 7.52 10.60
C SER A 51 -16.83 6.69 10.29
N LEU A 52 -17.83 7.34 9.70
CA LEU A 52 -19.06 6.71 9.25
C LEU A 52 -18.95 6.51 7.75
N ASN A 53 -18.99 5.25 7.31
CA ASN A 53 -18.87 4.88 5.91
C ASN A 53 -20.15 4.21 5.42
N THR A 54 -20.56 4.54 4.20
CA THR A 54 -21.69 3.89 3.52
C THR A 54 -21.38 3.71 2.03
N THR A 55 -21.87 2.62 1.45
CA THR A 55 -21.86 2.39 0.00
C THR A 55 -22.99 3.11 -0.73
N VAL A 56 -23.88 3.81 0.00
CA VAL A 56 -24.90 4.67 -0.61
C VAL A 56 -24.20 5.86 -1.28
N PRO A 57 -24.44 6.11 -2.58
CA PRO A 57 -23.79 7.21 -3.28
C PRO A 57 -24.25 8.56 -2.72
N PHE A 58 -23.37 9.56 -2.80
CA PHE A 58 -23.64 10.92 -2.32
C PHE A 58 -24.97 11.52 -2.81
N SER A 59 -25.38 11.21 -4.05
CA SER A 59 -26.66 11.68 -4.62
C SER A 59 -27.89 11.23 -3.81
N SER A 60 -27.80 10.07 -3.16
CA SER A 60 -28.90 9.40 -2.46
C SER A 60 -28.74 9.43 -0.95
N LEU A 61 -27.61 9.92 -0.44
CA LEU A 61 -27.38 10.05 1.00
C LEU A 61 -28.09 11.29 1.54
N GLY A 62 -28.91 11.07 2.58
CA GLY A 62 -29.55 12.13 3.35
C GLY A 62 -28.68 12.57 4.52
N TRP A 63 -28.53 11.68 5.50
CA TRP A 63 -27.71 11.92 6.70
C TRP A 63 -27.28 10.59 7.34
N MET A 64 -26.17 10.61 8.08
CA MET A 64 -25.71 9.51 8.94
C MET A 64 -25.51 10.02 10.37
N ALA A 65 -25.74 9.16 11.35
CA ALA A 65 -25.54 9.49 12.75
C ALA A 65 -24.96 8.32 13.53
N VAL A 66 -24.26 8.68 14.59
CA VAL A 66 -24.01 7.78 15.72
C VAL A 66 -24.48 8.43 17.01
N GLY A 67 -25.00 7.63 17.93
CA GLY A 67 -25.32 8.00 19.30
C GLY A 67 -24.44 7.23 20.28
N PHE A 68 -24.07 7.87 21.38
CA PHE A 68 -23.24 7.29 22.43
C PHE A 68 -24.12 6.81 23.59
N GLY A 69 -24.53 5.55 23.51
CA GLY A 69 -25.44 4.89 24.44
C GLY A 69 -26.19 3.73 23.78
N GLU A 70 -27.07 3.06 24.53
CA GLU A 70 -27.75 1.83 24.08
C GLU A 70 -29.08 2.09 23.37
N SER A 71 -29.65 3.30 23.48
CA SER A 71 -30.97 3.62 22.92
C SER A 71 -31.04 5.05 22.40
N MET A 72 -32.02 5.37 21.55
CA MET A 72 -32.19 6.72 21.02
C MET A 72 -32.43 7.76 22.11
N VAL A 73 -33.23 7.42 23.13
CA VAL A 73 -33.57 8.34 24.21
C VAL A 73 -32.41 8.43 25.20
N GLY A 74 -31.97 9.65 25.51
CA GLY A 74 -30.89 9.90 26.46
C GLY A 74 -29.47 9.62 25.94
N SER A 75 -29.31 9.31 24.65
CA SER A 75 -27.97 9.20 24.03
C SER A 75 -27.59 10.51 23.35
N PRO A 76 -26.42 11.11 23.68
CA PRO A 76 -25.84 12.18 22.88
C PRO A 76 -25.49 11.67 21.48
N MET A 77 -25.88 12.39 20.45
CA MET A 77 -25.71 12.00 19.05
C MET A 77 -24.87 13.00 18.29
N VAL A 78 -24.08 12.49 17.36
CA VAL A 78 -23.41 13.27 16.32
C VAL A 78 -24.01 12.86 14.98
N ILE A 79 -24.60 13.83 14.30
CA ILE A 79 -25.32 13.67 13.05
C ILE A 79 -24.58 14.46 11.99
N LEU A 80 -24.24 13.82 10.87
CA LEU A 80 -23.54 14.43 9.76
C LEU A 80 -24.35 14.28 8.47
N TRP A 81 -24.34 15.32 7.65
CA TRP A 81 -24.89 15.25 6.30
C TRP A 81 -24.14 16.14 5.34
N PRO A 82 -24.02 15.73 4.08
CA PRO A 82 -23.44 16.55 3.06
C PRO A 82 -24.49 17.46 2.40
N ASN A 83 -24.09 18.68 2.09
CA ASN A 83 -24.92 19.71 1.47
C ASN A 83 -24.75 19.73 -0.05
N SER A 84 -25.67 20.40 -0.75
CA SER A 84 -25.65 20.52 -2.21
C SER A 84 -24.42 21.27 -2.75
N ASP A 85 -23.80 22.12 -1.94
CA ASP A 85 -22.59 22.87 -2.26
C ASP A 85 -21.29 22.08 -2.00
N GLY A 86 -21.40 20.82 -1.55
CA GLY A 86 -20.26 19.96 -1.21
C GLY A 86 -19.69 20.17 0.20
N THR A 87 -20.25 21.09 0.99
CA THR A 87 -19.92 21.21 2.41
C THR A 87 -20.56 20.08 3.22
N ILE A 88 -20.07 19.85 4.44
CA ILE A 88 -20.65 18.86 5.37
C ILE A 88 -21.10 19.61 6.61
N THR A 89 -22.31 19.31 7.06
CA THR A 89 -22.83 19.80 8.33
C THR A 89 -22.64 18.76 9.41
N LEU A 90 -22.18 19.20 10.58
CA LEU A 90 -22.18 18.43 11.81
C LEU A 90 -23.20 19.04 12.78
N SER A 91 -24.04 18.21 13.37
CA SER A 91 -24.98 18.59 14.41
C SER A 91 -24.86 17.64 15.60
N GLN A 92 -24.66 18.19 16.80
CA GLN A 92 -24.79 17.44 18.04
C GLN A 92 -26.19 17.59 18.59
N ARG A 93 -26.86 16.45 18.82
CA ARG A 93 -28.26 16.43 19.24
C ARG A 93 -28.53 15.38 20.30
N GLU A 94 -29.66 15.51 20.98
CA GLU A 94 -30.14 14.53 21.95
C GLU A 94 -31.67 14.43 21.88
N ALA A 95 -32.20 13.25 22.15
CA ALA A 95 -33.63 12.97 22.14
C ALA A 95 -34.13 12.63 23.55
N ASN A 96 -35.25 13.25 23.95
CA ASN A 96 -35.95 12.95 25.21
C ASN A 96 -37.09 11.93 25.02
N ALA A 97 -37.42 11.60 23.77
CA ALA A 97 -38.43 10.62 23.37
C ALA A 97 -38.07 10.06 21.98
N HIS A 98 -38.82 9.08 21.48
CA HIS A 98 -38.68 8.57 20.11
C HIS A 98 -39.23 9.57 19.09
N SER A 99 -38.63 10.75 19.05
CA SER A 99 -38.98 11.91 18.23
C SER A 99 -37.70 12.59 17.74
N GLU A 100 -37.79 13.53 16.79
CA GLU A 100 -36.61 14.20 16.26
C GLU A 100 -35.72 14.79 17.38
N PRO A 101 -34.44 14.40 17.45
CA PRO A 101 -33.52 14.89 18.47
C PRO A 101 -33.27 16.39 18.26
N GLN A 102 -33.12 17.12 19.36
CA GLN A 102 -32.92 18.57 19.38
C GLN A 102 -31.44 18.92 19.54
N VAL A 103 -31.01 20.04 18.98
CA VAL A 103 -29.62 20.50 19.05
C VAL A 103 -29.22 20.78 20.50
N VAL A 104 -28.08 20.24 20.92
CA VAL A 104 -27.50 20.48 22.24
C VAL A 104 -26.50 21.63 22.14
N ALA A 105 -26.78 22.74 22.82
CA ALA A 105 -25.95 23.95 22.75
C ALA A 105 -24.57 23.81 23.42
N SER A 106 -24.44 22.94 24.42
CA SER A 106 -23.18 22.73 25.15
C SER A 106 -23.01 21.25 25.52
N PRO A 107 -22.67 20.40 24.54
CA PRO A 107 -22.55 18.96 24.78
C PRO A 107 -21.32 18.65 25.66
N PRO A 108 -21.39 17.65 26.57
CA PRO A 108 -20.28 17.29 27.46
C PRO A 108 -19.00 16.90 26.72
N ARG A 109 -19.14 16.28 25.54
CA ARG A 109 -18.04 16.00 24.62
C ARG A 109 -18.32 16.69 23.29
N VAL A 110 -17.58 17.75 22.98
CA VAL A 110 -17.77 18.53 21.76
C VAL A 110 -17.20 17.79 20.56
N ALA A 111 -18.04 17.53 19.57
CA ALA A 111 -17.65 16.90 18.32
C ALA A 111 -17.16 17.95 17.33
N SER A 112 -16.04 17.67 16.66
CA SER A 112 -15.46 18.54 15.63
C SER A 112 -15.44 17.82 14.29
N LEU A 113 -15.98 18.47 13.27
CA LEU A 113 -16.03 17.92 11.91
C LEU A 113 -14.61 17.83 11.34
N GLN A 114 -14.28 16.68 10.76
CA GLN A 114 -12.99 16.45 10.11
C GLN A 114 -13.21 16.39 8.60
N THR A 115 -13.29 17.58 7.98
CA THR A 115 -13.55 17.71 6.53
C THR A 115 -12.48 17.05 5.67
N SER A 116 -11.20 17.17 6.07
CA SER A 116 -10.07 16.56 5.36
C SER A 116 -10.06 15.03 5.42
N LEU A 117 -10.85 14.44 6.32
CA LEU A 117 -10.99 13.00 6.51
C LEU A 117 -12.30 12.46 5.93
N SER A 118 -13.19 13.36 5.53
CA SER A 118 -14.46 13.02 4.93
C SER A 118 -14.33 13.01 3.41
N SER A 119 -14.98 12.05 2.75
CA SER A 119 -15.05 11.96 1.29
C SER A 119 -16.50 11.82 0.86
N LEU A 120 -16.93 12.73 -0.03
CA LEU A 120 -18.23 12.68 -0.69
C LEU A 120 -18.12 12.12 -2.13
N THR A 121 -16.91 11.77 -2.55
CA THR A 121 -16.59 11.36 -3.93
C THR A 121 -16.18 9.89 -3.97
N GLY A 122 -16.69 9.15 -4.95
CA GLY A 122 -16.41 7.72 -5.14
C GLY A 122 -17.64 6.85 -4.97
N SER A 123 -17.42 5.53 -4.89
CA SER A 123 -18.49 4.52 -4.71
C SER A 123 -18.98 4.39 -3.26
N ALA A 124 -18.34 5.10 -2.33
CA ALA A 124 -18.70 5.11 -0.91
C ALA A 124 -18.52 6.52 -0.34
N VAL A 125 -19.40 6.92 0.57
CA VAL A 125 -19.33 8.20 1.29
C VAL A 125 -18.77 7.94 2.69
N THR A 126 -17.76 8.72 3.06
CA THR A 126 -17.15 8.69 4.40
C THR A 126 -17.32 10.04 5.07
N LEU A 127 -17.90 10.07 6.27
CA LEU A 127 -18.05 11.28 7.09
C LEU A 127 -17.31 11.05 8.41
N THR A 128 -16.37 11.93 8.73
CA THR A 128 -15.49 11.75 9.89
C THR A 128 -15.57 12.95 10.83
N PHE A 129 -15.58 12.67 12.12
CA PHE A 129 -15.52 13.67 13.18
C PHE A 129 -14.64 13.17 14.33
N SER A 130 -14.19 14.10 15.17
CA SER A 130 -13.46 13.79 16.40
C SER A 130 -14.27 14.20 17.62
N VAL A 131 -14.15 13.43 18.69
CA VAL A 131 -14.74 13.73 20.01
C VAL A 131 -13.66 13.48 21.06
N PRO A 132 -13.61 14.24 22.18
CA PRO A 132 -12.81 13.86 23.33
C PRO A 132 -13.05 12.39 23.71
N SER A 133 -11.97 11.64 23.91
CA SER A 133 -12.06 10.24 24.26
C SER A 133 -12.82 10.07 25.58
N SER A 134 -13.71 9.08 25.65
CA SER A 134 -14.36 8.69 26.91
C SER A 134 -13.37 8.05 27.89
N GLY A 135 -12.18 7.68 27.44
CA GLY A 135 -11.24 6.85 28.20
C GLY A 135 -11.66 5.39 28.32
N GLN A 136 -12.80 5.00 27.75
CA GLN A 136 -13.29 3.63 27.78
C GLN A 136 -12.61 2.78 26.71
N THR A 137 -12.48 1.50 27.02
CA THR A 137 -11.97 0.46 26.11
C THR A 137 -13.06 -0.10 25.21
N THR A 138 -14.32 0.06 25.58
CA THR A 138 -15.49 -0.33 24.81
C THR A 138 -16.53 0.79 24.90
N GLU A 139 -17.24 1.08 23.82
CA GLU A 139 -18.28 2.11 23.80
C GLU A 139 -19.57 1.57 23.20
N SER A 140 -20.64 1.57 23.98
CA SER A 140 -21.99 1.24 23.51
C SER A 140 -22.52 2.37 22.66
N MET A 141 -22.96 2.03 21.45
CA MET A 141 -23.33 2.99 20.43
C MET A 141 -24.58 2.56 19.68
N ILE A 142 -25.29 3.55 19.17
CA ILE A 142 -26.32 3.37 18.15
C ILE A 142 -25.87 4.02 16.86
N TYR A 143 -26.33 3.52 15.72
CA TYR A 143 -26.16 4.18 14.43
C TYR A 143 -27.51 4.38 13.76
N ALA A 144 -27.58 5.38 12.88
CA ALA A 144 -28.74 5.62 12.04
C ALA A 144 -28.35 6.26 10.71
N MET A 145 -29.14 6.00 9.68
CA MET A 145 -29.01 6.65 8.37
C MET A 145 -30.38 6.89 7.72
N SER A 146 -30.51 8.01 7.04
CA SER A 146 -31.64 8.31 6.16
C SER A 146 -31.15 8.61 4.75
N MET A 147 -31.92 8.19 3.76
CA MET A 147 -31.74 8.60 2.35
C MET A 147 -32.41 9.96 2.06
N ARG A 148 -33.17 10.50 3.02
CA ARG A 148 -33.85 11.79 2.87
C ARG A 148 -32.99 12.91 3.43
N LYS A 149 -32.67 13.88 2.58
CA LYS A 149 -31.88 15.05 2.97
C LYS A 149 -32.62 15.90 4.01
N PRO A 150 -31.91 16.49 4.98
CA PRO A 150 -32.47 17.48 5.88
C PRO A 150 -33.06 18.68 5.12
N THR A 151 -33.94 19.45 5.76
CA THR A 151 -34.62 20.60 5.13
C THR A 151 -33.71 21.80 4.84
N GLY A 152 -32.47 21.78 5.34
CA GLY A 152 -31.48 22.82 5.12
C GLY A 152 -30.06 22.38 5.49
N SER A 153 -29.09 23.28 5.34
CA SER A 153 -27.67 23.04 5.62
C SER A 153 -27.23 23.40 7.04
N GLY A 154 -28.07 24.06 7.84
CA GLY A 154 -27.73 24.46 9.22
C GLY A 154 -27.87 23.30 10.23
N PRO A 155 -27.10 23.28 11.34
CA PRO A 155 -27.15 22.20 12.33
C PRO A 155 -28.53 21.93 12.93
N SER A 156 -29.43 22.92 12.94
CA SER A 156 -30.82 22.79 13.42
C SER A 156 -31.83 22.36 12.35
N ALA A 157 -31.39 21.99 11.14
CA ALA A 157 -32.29 21.60 10.05
C ALA A 157 -33.15 20.37 10.41
N THR A 158 -34.40 20.36 10.00
CA THR A 158 -35.33 19.26 10.30
C THR A 158 -34.83 17.96 9.65
N LEU A 159 -34.67 16.92 10.47
CA LEU A 159 -34.28 15.58 10.05
C LEU A 159 -35.52 14.74 9.76
N GLN A 160 -35.51 14.08 8.60
CA GLN A 160 -36.47 13.01 8.34
C GLN A 160 -36.04 11.75 9.09
N GLN A 161 -37.02 10.96 9.54
CA GLN A 161 -36.76 9.71 10.26
C GLN A 161 -35.83 8.80 9.45
N HIS A 162 -34.89 8.16 10.14
CA HIS A 162 -33.97 7.20 9.54
C HIS A 162 -34.72 5.99 9.01
N ASN A 163 -34.24 5.44 7.90
CA ASN A 163 -34.74 4.17 7.35
C ASN A 163 -33.91 2.99 7.85
N VAL A 164 -32.74 3.28 8.41
CA VAL A 164 -31.71 2.32 8.83
C VAL A 164 -31.26 2.72 10.23
N ASN A 165 -31.22 1.75 11.13
CA ASN A 165 -30.71 1.94 12.49
C ASN A 165 -30.20 0.62 13.08
N GLY A 166 -29.49 0.73 14.20
CA GLY A 166 -29.14 -0.40 15.04
C GLY A 166 -28.33 0.04 16.25
N ALA A 167 -28.06 -0.89 17.15
CA ALA A 167 -27.21 -0.74 18.33
C ALA A 167 -26.05 -1.74 18.27
N PHE A 168 -24.91 -1.38 18.86
CA PHE A 168 -23.70 -2.20 18.88
C PHE A 168 -22.74 -1.72 19.98
N ASP A 169 -21.82 -2.60 20.37
CA ASP A 169 -20.69 -2.25 21.23
C ASP A 169 -19.41 -2.17 20.38
N LEU A 170 -18.68 -1.07 20.52
CA LEU A 170 -17.45 -0.83 19.78
C LEU A 170 -16.24 -1.07 20.67
N ASP A 171 -15.49 -2.14 20.39
CA ASP A 171 -14.24 -2.45 21.09
C ASP A 171 -13.08 -1.58 20.57
N LEU A 172 -12.66 -0.60 21.38
CA LEU A 172 -11.60 0.36 21.08
C LEU A 172 -10.20 -0.15 21.46
N THR A 173 -10.07 -1.35 22.03
CA THR A 173 -8.77 -1.92 22.41
C THR A 173 -8.02 -2.54 21.25
N GLN A 174 -8.73 -2.79 20.15
CA GLN A 174 -8.17 -3.41 18.97
C GLN A 174 -7.02 -2.54 18.44
N THR A 175 -5.89 -3.16 18.12
CA THR A 175 -4.90 -2.46 17.29
C THR A 175 -5.54 -2.22 15.94
N VAL A 176 -5.39 -1.04 15.35
CA VAL A 176 -5.96 -0.66 14.03
C VAL A 176 -5.41 -1.58 12.93
N ALA A 177 -5.97 -2.79 12.89
CA ALA A 177 -5.61 -3.93 12.05
C ALA A 177 -6.86 -4.63 11.51
N ASP A 178 -8.03 -4.46 12.14
CA ASP A 178 -9.29 -5.05 11.71
C ASP A 178 -10.37 -3.98 11.50
N LEU A 179 -10.32 -3.31 10.35
CA LEU A 179 -11.55 -2.80 9.73
C LEU A 179 -12.09 -3.97 8.91
N PRO A 180 -13.24 -4.59 9.24
CA PRO A 180 -13.79 -5.67 8.46
C PRO A 180 -14.19 -5.08 7.10
N ASN A 181 -13.37 -5.40 6.11
CA ASN A 181 -13.81 -5.48 4.73
C ASN A 181 -14.92 -6.54 4.69
N GLY A 182 -16.08 -6.16 4.15
CA GLY A 182 -17.34 -6.88 4.36
C GLY A 182 -17.30 -8.40 4.14
N SER A 183 -18.25 -9.06 4.81
CA SER A 183 -18.52 -10.51 4.92
C SER A 183 -17.62 -11.22 5.96
N SER A 184 -18.13 -11.94 6.97
CA SER A 184 -19.33 -12.76 7.02
C SER A 184 -19.83 -13.05 8.45
N SER A 185 -21.16 -13.21 8.54
CA SER A 185 -21.93 -14.17 9.35
C SER A 185 -21.89 -14.10 10.88
N ALA A 186 -23.00 -13.56 11.43
CA ALA A 186 -23.46 -13.79 12.79
C ALA A 186 -23.95 -15.24 12.99
N SER A 187 -23.60 -15.84 14.14
CA SER A 187 -24.43 -16.81 14.85
C SER A 187 -23.95 -16.95 16.29
N GLY A 188 -24.82 -16.74 17.29
CA GLY A 188 -24.58 -17.25 18.65
C GLY A 188 -25.12 -16.43 19.81
N SER A 189 -26.46 -16.45 19.96
CA SER A 189 -27.27 -16.45 21.18
C SER A 189 -26.76 -15.86 22.52
N ALA A 190 -27.56 -14.94 23.03
CA ALA A 190 -27.55 -14.44 24.41
C ALA A 190 -28.11 -15.46 25.42
N THR A 191 -27.53 -15.50 26.63
CA THR A 191 -28.24 -15.67 27.92
C THR A 191 -27.27 -15.35 29.07
N GLY A 192 -27.64 -14.44 29.98
CA GLY A 192 -26.90 -14.22 31.22
C GLY A 192 -27.20 -12.89 31.93
N THR A 193 -28.28 -12.87 32.70
CA THR A 193 -28.82 -11.81 33.56
C THR A 193 -27.86 -11.37 34.69
N ALA A 194 -27.68 -10.05 34.90
CA ALA A 194 -27.66 -9.39 36.22
C ALA A 194 -27.37 -7.87 36.13
N SER A 195 -28.30 -7.04 36.62
CA SER A 195 -28.10 -5.64 37.04
C SER A 195 -27.78 -5.59 38.55
N PRO A 196 -27.61 -4.41 39.18
CA PRO A 196 -26.83 -3.21 38.84
C PRO A 196 -25.82 -2.87 39.97
N THR A 197 -24.90 -1.93 39.76
CA THR A 197 -24.40 -1.10 40.89
C THR A 197 -23.86 0.23 40.41
N SER A 198 -24.43 1.29 40.99
CA SER A 198 -24.11 2.69 40.84
C SER A 198 -22.70 2.99 41.32
N SER A 199 -21.94 3.79 40.56
CA SER A 199 -20.81 4.57 41.08
C SER A 199 -20.58 5.78 40.17
N ALA A 200 -21.18 6.90 40.55
CA ALA A 200 -20.77 8.22 40.08
C ALA A 200 -19.36 8.52 40.59
N LEU A 201 -18.49 9.15 39.77
CA LEU A 201 -17.27 9.91 40.13
C LEU A 201 -16.61 10.46 38.83
N PRO A 202 -15.71 11.46 38.85
CA PRO A 202 -15.96 12.91 38.76
C PRO A 202 -15.47 13.57 37.44
N LEU A 203 -16.01 14.77 37.17
CA LEU A 203 -15.63 15.69 36.09
C LEU A 203 -14.16 16.16 36.17
N PRO A 204 -13.34 16.04 35.10
CA PRO A 204 -12.11 16.80 34.99
C PRO A 204 -12.32 18.04 34.12
N THR A 205 -12.28 19.21 34.75
CA THR A 205 -12.05 20.51 34.11
C THR A 205 -10.69 20.48 33.43
N GLN A 206 -10.61 20.71 32.12
CA GLN A 206 -9.33 21.01 31.45
C GLN A 206 -9.41 22.21 30.52
N SER A 207 -8.51 23.12 30.86
CA SER A 207 -8.12 24.39 30.28
C SER A 207 -7.57 24.30 28.86
N SER A 208 -7.93 25.31 28.07
CA SER A 208 -7.53 25.59 26.70
C SER A 208 -6.02 25.50 26.48
N GLY A 209 -5.58 24.65 25.55
CA GLY A 209 -4.19 24.48 25.13
C GLY A 209 -4.01 24.59 23.62
N SER A 210 -3.09 25.47 23.23
CA SER A 210 -2.73 25.98 21.90
C SER A 210 -2.76 25.03 20.69
N SER A 211 -3.23 25.60 19.58
CA SER A 211 -3.21 25.12 18.21
C SER A 211 -1.78 24.95 17.66
N ASN A 212 -1.29 23.71 17.62
CA ASN A 212 -0.20 23.33 16.72
C ASN A 212 -0.80 22.86 15.38
N ASN A 213 -0.67 23.69 14.35
CA ASN A 213 -1.12 23.47 12.99
C ASN A 213 -0.24 22.42 12.27
N GLN A 214 -0.21 21.18 12.77
CA GLN A 214 0.39 20.04 12.09
C GLN A 214 -0.68 19.35 11.24
N PRO A 215 -0.48 19.15 9.93
CA PRO A 215 -1.44 18.46 9.09
C PRO A 215 -1.62 17.03 9.61
N PHE A 216 -2.84 16.72 10.06
CA PHE A 216 -3.23 15.41 10.55
C PHE A 216 -3.11 14.37 9.43
N VAL A 217 -2.32 13.31 9.65
CA VAL A 217 -2.07 12.23 8.68
C VAL A 217 -2.85 10.99 9.14
N LEU A 218 -3.83 10.55 8.34
CA LEU A 218 -4.56 9.29 8.58
C LEU A 218 -3.58 8.11 8.63
N PRO A 219 -3.56 7.31 9.71
CA PRO A 219 -2.76 6.10 9.75
C PRO A 219 -3.21 5.12 8.65
N TYR A 220 -2.27 4.34 8.13
CA TYR A 220 -2.55 3.34 7.08
C TYR A 220 -3.19 2.08 7.67
N THR A 221 -4.19 1.51 6.99
CA THR A 221 -4.77 0.19 7.32
C THR A 221 -3.75 -0.93 7.07
N SER A 222 -3.99 -2.14 7.59
CA SER A 222 -3.14 -3.32 7.33
C SER A 222 -3.01 -3.61 5.83
N THR A 223 -4.11 -3.56 5.09
CA THR A 223 -4.12 -3.76 3.63
C THR A 223 -3.40 -2.64 2.90
N GLU A 224 -3.60 -1.37 3.30
CA GLU A 224 -2.86 -0.24 2.74
C GLU A 224 -1.36 -0.35 3.01
N LYS A 225 -0.95 -0.78 4.21
CA LYS A 225 0.46 -1.06 4.53
C LYS A 225 1.03 -2.15 3.62
N LYS A 226 0.25 -3.19 3.31
CA LYS A 226 0.64 -4.24 2.36
C LYS A 226 0.74 -3.70 0.93
N PHE A 227 -0.18 -2.84 0.48
CA PHE A 227 -0.08 -2.15 -0.81
C PHE A 227 1.15 -1.23 -0.88
N ILE A 228 1.46 -0.50 0.20
CA ILE A 228 2.69 0.30 0.29
C ILE A 228 3.92 -0.60 0.23
N ALA A 229 3.96 -1.68 1.02
CA ALA A 229 5.09 -2.60 1.06
C ALA A 229 5.30 -3.30 -0.30
N HIS A 230 4.21 -3.70 -0.96
CA HIS A 230 4.23 -4.17 -2.35
C HIS A 230 4.86 -3.10 -3.26
N GLY A 231 4.33 -1.87 -3.24
CA GLY A 231 4.81 -0.78 -4.09
C GLY A 231 6.31 -0.48 -3.87
N VAL A 232 6.77 -0.46 -2.62
CA VAL A 232 8.18 -0.22 -2.27
C VAL A 232 9.06 -1.37 -2.73
N LEU A 233 8.73 -2.62 -2.38
CA LEU A 233 9.54 -3.78 -2.75
C LEU A 233 9.56 -4.01 -4.26
N SER A 234 8.42 -3.85 -4.93
CA SER A 234 8.34 -3.93 -6.39
C SER A 234 9.13 -2.80 -7.05
N ALA A 235 9.11 -1.56 -6.53
CA ALA A 235 9.95 -0.49 -7.05
C ALA A 235 11.45 -0.78 -6.84
N LEU A 236 11.87 -1.24 -5.65
CA LEU A 236 13.26 -1.60 -5.38
C LEU A 236 13.75 -2.71 -6.32
N GLY A 237 12.97 -3.77 -6.50
CA GLY A 237 13.29 -4.85 -7.41
C GLY A 237 13.32 -4.37 -8.87
N PHE A 238 12.18 -3.94 -9.39
CA PHE A 238 11.99 -3.67 -10.82
C PHE A 238 12.58 -2.34 -11.32
N CYS A 239 12.59 -1.28 -10.50
CA CYS A 239 13.06 0.05 -10.93
C CYS A 239 14.49 0.37 -10.52
N PHE A 240 15.03 -0.27 -9.48
CA PHE A 240 16.40 -0.02 -9.01
C PHE A 240 17.32 -1.20 -9.30
N PHE A 241 17.11 -2.36 -8.67
CA PHE A 241 18.05 -3.46 -8.79
C PHE A 241 18.12 -4.02 -10.22
N LEU A 242 16.99 -4.24 -10.91
CA LEU A 242 17.03 -4.74 -12.28
C LEU A 242 17.78 -3.80 -13.25
N PRO A 243 17.46 -2.49 -13.32
CA PRO A 243 18.16 -1.58 -14.22
C PRO A 243 19.62 -1.37 -13.82
N ILE A 244 19.94 -1.29 -12.53
CA ILE A 244 21.33 -1.18 -12.05
C ILE A 244 22.13 -2.43 -12.46
N GLY A 245 21.57 -3.63 -12.27
CA GLY A 245 22.21 -4.88 -12.69
C GLY A 245 22.45 -4.96 -14.20
N VAL A 246 21.52 -4.44 -15.01
CA VAL A 246 21.69 -4.33 -16.46
C VAL A 246 22.76 -3.31 -16.85
N LEU A 247 22.75 -2.11 -16.25
CA LEU A 247 23.74 -1.07 -16.51
C LEU A 247 25.14 -1.50 -16.06
N GLN A 248 25.26 -2.14 -14.90
CA GLN A 248 26.49 -2.74 -14.39
C GLN A 248 27.08 -3.72 -15.41
N ALA A 249 26.28 -4.66 -15.92
CA ALA A 249 26.75 -5.61 -16.93
C ALA A 249 27.06 -4.95 -18.27
N ARG A 250 26.37 -3.86 -18.63
CA ARG A 250 26.64 -3.13 -19.88
C ARG A 250 27.94 -2.32 -19.82
N LEU A 251 28.16 -1.61 -18.71
CA LEU A 251 29.27 -0.67 -18.55
C LEU A 251 30.56 -1.35 -18.09
N LEU A 252 30.48 -2.32 -17.16
CA LEU A 252 31.66 -2.87 -16.50
C LEU A 252 32.22 -4.13 -17.16
N ARG A 253 31.50 -4.76 -18.10
CA ARG A 253 31.94 -6.02 -18.74
C ARG A 253 33.33 -5.94 -19.38
N ILE A 254 33.76 -4.77 -19.84
CA ILE A 254 35.05 -4.58 -20.53
C ILE A 254 36.21 -4.42 -19.52
N TRP A 255 35.90 -4.05 -18.28
CA TRP A 255 36.87 -3.58 -17.29
C TRP A 255 36.98 -4.50 -16.06
N TRP A 256 36.01 -5.40 -15.84
CA TRP A 256 35.96 -6.20 -14.63
C TRP A 256 35.48 -7.62 -14.90
N SER A 257 36.33 -8.63 -14.61
CA SER A 257 36.03 -10.05 -14.86
C SER A 257 34.84 -10.57 -14.04
N ARG A 258 34.63 -10.04 -12.83
CA ARG A 258 33.50 -10.42 -11.96
C ARG A 258 32.15 -9.84 -12.40
N TRP A 259 32.06 -9.18 -13.56
CA TRP A 259 30.83 -8.54 -14.03
C TRP A 259 29.64 -9.49 -14.06
N PHE A 260 29.83 -10.76 -14.43
CA PHE A 260 28.77 -11.74 -14.51
C PHE A 260 28.28 -12.16 -13.13
N THR A 261 29.21 -12.42 -12.20
CA THR A 261 28.92 -12.75 -10.81
C THR A 261 28.08 -11.65 -10.16
N THR A 262 28.51 -10.39 -10.30
CA THR A 262 27.75 -9.25 -9.78
C THR A 262 26.39 -9.12 -10.49
N HIS A 263 26.32 -9.36 -11.80
CA HIS A 263 25.06 -9.28 -12.53
C HIS A 263 24.02 -10.25 -11.99
N TRP A 264 24.32 -11.56 -11.92
CA TRP A 264 23.33 -12.52 -11.46
C TRP A 264 22.99 -12.34 -9.97
N ILE A 265 23.94 -11.90 -9.12
CA ILE A 265 23.66 -11.57 -7.71
C ILE A 265 22.68 -10.41 -7.61
N VAL A 266 22.88 -9.32 -8.37
CA VAL A 266 21.95 -8.18 -8.34
C VAL A 266 20.59 -8.56 -8.91
N GLN A 267 20.55 -9.33 -10.02
CA GLN A 267 19.28 -9.73 -10.64
C GLN A 267 18.51 -10.76 -9.81
N ALA A 268 19.11 -11.91 -9.51
CA ALA A 268 18.40 -13.01 -8.84
C ALA A 268 18.51 -12.92 -7.32
N GLY A 269 19.65 -12.48 -6.78
CA GLY A 269 19.90 -12.45 -5.34
C GLY A 269 19.30 -11.25 -4.62
N LEU A 270 19.30 -10.06 -5.25
CA LEU A 270 18.73 -8.84 -4.65
C LEU A 270 17.34 -8.52 -5.23
N ALA A 271 17.20 -8.40 -6.54
CA ALA A 271 15.90 -8.06 -7.13
C ALA A 271 14.87 -9.18 -6.97
N GLY A 272 15.29 -10.45 -7.10
CA GLY A 272 14.41 -11.61 -6.98
C GLY A 272 13.58 -11.65 -5.69
N PRO A 273 14.19 -11.61 -4.50
CA PRO A 273 13.44 -11.58 -3.24
C PRO A 273 12.48 -10.41 -3.14
N CYS A 274 12.89 -9.19 -3.53
CA CYS A 274 12.02 -8.02 -3.53
C CYS A 274 10.81 -8.21 -4.46
N ILE A 275 11.02 -8.77 -5.65
CA ILE A 275 9.96 -9.01 -6.63
C ILE A 275 8.99 -10.10 -6.13
N VAL A 276 9.50 -11.21 -5.60
CA VAL A 276 8.67 -12.32 -5.09
C VAL A 276 7.85 -11.90 -3.88
N VAL A 277 8.48 -11.26 -2.88
CA VAL A 277 7.78 -10.78 -1.69
C VAL A 277 6.79 -9.68 -2.06
N GLY A 278 7.19 -8.72 -2.91
CA GLY A 278 6.30 -7.68 -3.40
C GLY A 278 5.07 -8.27 -4.09
N PHE A 279 5.24 -9.24 -4.98
CA PHE A 279 4.12 -9.91 -5.67
C PHE A 279 3.23 -10.69 -4.69
N ALA A 280 3.81 -11.43 -3.75
CA ALA A 280 3.06 -12.17 -2.73
C ALA A 280 2.20 -11.25 -1.85
N LEU A 281 2.75 -10.09 -1.45
CA LEU A 281 2.02 -9.07 -0.69
C LEU A 281 0.86 -8.48 -1.48
N ALA A 282 1.01 -8.27 -2.80
CA ALA A 282 -0.10 -7.81 -3.64
C ALA A 282 -1.23 -8.83 -3.69
N VAL A 283 -0.91 -10.11 -3.91
CA VAL A 283 -1.91 -11.18 -3.94
C VAL A 283 -2.64 -11.28 -2.61
N ASN A 284 -1.90 -11.25 -1.49
CA ASN A 284 -2.48 -11.30 -0.16
C ASN A 284 -3.36 -10.07 0.13
N ALA A 285 -2.93 -8.86 -0.26
CA ALA A 285 -3.71 -7.65 -0.06
C ALA A 285 -5.01 -7.65 -0.88
N VAL A 286 -4.99 -8.12 -2.13
CA VAL A 286 -6.18 -8.25 -2.98
C VAL A 286 -7.16 -9.28 -2.43
N GLN A 287 -6.64 -10.39 -1.90
CA GLN A 287 -7.46 -11.43 -1.28
C GLN A 287 -8.17 -10.90 -0.02
N GLU A 288 -7.48 -10.09 0.79
CA GLU A 288 -8.04 -9.47 2.00
C GLU A 288 -9.04 -8.34 1.69
N SER A 289 -8.84 -7.59 0.59
CA SER A 289 -9.78 -6.56 0.16
C SER A 289 -11.04 -7.12 -0.50
N GLY A 290 -11.15 -8.43 -0.71
CA GLY A 290 -12.31 -9.06 -1.36
C GLY A 290 -12.56 -8.60 -2.80
N THR A 291 -11.64 -7.81 -3.35
CA THR A 291 -11.66 -7.37 -4.74
C THR A 291 -11.20 -8.53 -5.60
N GLY A 292 -11.98 -8.91 -6.62
CA GLY A 292 -11.62 -10.03 -7.49
C GLY A 292 -10.22 -9.85 -8.10
N HIS A 293 -9.45 -10.94 -8.20
CA HIS A 293 -8.13 -10.91 -8.83
C HIS A 293 -8.24 -10.61 -10.33
N PHE A 294 -7.28 -9.83 -10.86
CA PHE A 294 -7.14 -9.52 -12.28
C PHE A 294 -8.29 -8.69 -12.89
N GLY A 295 -8.97 -7.90 -12.07
CA GLY A 295 -10.06 -7.01 -12.51
C GLY A 295 -9.59 -5.74 -13.22
N ASP A 296 -8.31 -5.36 -13.09
CA ASP A 296 -7.75 -4.14 -13.68
C ASP A 296 -6.44 -4.39 -14.46
N LYS A 297 -6.03 -3.35 -15.20
CA LYS A 297 -4.86 -3.38 -16.08
C LYS A 297 -3.55 -3.57 -15.30
N HIS A 298 -3.43 -3.01 -14.10
CA HIS A 298 -2.24 -3.20 -13.27
C HIS A 298 -2.08 -4.65 -12.85
N MET A 299 -3.13 -5.30 -12.35
CA MET A 299 -3.04 -6.69 -11.91
C MET A 299 -2.64 -7.62 -13.07
N ILE A 300 -3.22 -7.43 -14.25
CA ILE A 300 -2.92 -8.25 -15.44
C ILE A 300 -1.47 -8.03 -15.90
N ILE A 301 -1.06 -6.76 -16.10
CA ILE A 301 0.30 -6.46 -16.55
C ILE A 301 1.33 -6.88 -15.50
N GLY A 302 1.01 -6.73 -14.21
CA GLY A 302 1.85 -7.13 -13.09
C GLY A 302 2.10 -8.64 -13.05
N LEU A 303 1.07 -9.45 -13.27
CA LEU A 303 1.22 -10.91 -13.41
C LEU A 303 2.10 -11.28 -14.60
N VAL A 304 1.83 -10.69 -15.78
CA VAL A 304 2.63 -10.95 -16.99
C VAL A 304 4.08 -10.56 -16.74
N LEU A 305 4.33 -9.41 -16.11
CA LEU A 305 5.66 -8.94 -15.78
C LEU A 305 6.39 -9.86 -14.80
N PHE A 306 5.70 -10.37 -13.78
CA PHE A 306 6.24 -11.33 -12.82
C PHE A 306 6.66 -12.63 -13.51
N LEU A 307 5.79 -13.18 -14.37
CA LEU A 307 6.09 -14.39 -15.14
C LEU A 307 7.25 -14.17 -16.11
N LEU A 308 7.28 -13.04 -16.82
CA LEU A 308 8.39 -12.67 -17.70
C LEU A 308 9.71 -12.57 -16.93
N TYR A 309 9.71 -12.05 -15.70
CA TYR A 309 10.91 -12.01 -14.85
C TYR A 309 11.42 -13.41 -14.51
N VAL A 310 10.53 -14.31 -14.09
CA VAL A 310 10.91 -15.71 -13.79
C VAL A 310 11.46 -16.40 -15.04
N CYS A 311 10.78 -16.26 -16.19
CA CYS A 311 11.25 -16.79 -17.47
C CYS A 311 12.61 -16.21 -17.86
N GLN A 312 12.84 -14.91 -17.66
CA GLN A 312 14.09 -14.24 -17.98
C GLN A 312 15.26 -14.72 -17.10
N ALA A 313 15.01 -14.94 -15.80
CA ALA A 313 15.99 -15.46 -14.86
C ALA A 313 16.37 -16.91 -15.20
N LEU A 314 15.38 -17.76 -15.47
CA LEU A 314 15.60 -19.14 -15.91
C LEU A 314 16.31 -19.18 -17.27
N TYR A 315 15.93 -18.31 -18.21
CA TYR A 315 16.59 -18.23 -19.51
C TYR A 315 18.07 -17.84 -19.36
N GLY A 316 18.38 -16.88 -18.49
CA GLY A 316 19.76 -16.52 -18.16
C GLY A 316 20.56 -17.68 -17.57
N LEU A 317 19.95 -18.45 -16.66
CA LEU A 317 20.55 -19.65 -16.09
C LEU A 317 20.82 -20.73 -17.14
N VAL A 318 19.84 -21.02 -18.01
CA VAL A 318 19.99 -21.99 -19.09
C VAL A 318 21.11 -21.59 -20.04
N ILE A 319 21.19 -20.31 -20.43
CA ILE A 319 22.30 -19.80 -21.27
C ILE A 319 23.65 -20.02 -20.61
N HIS A 320 23.73 -19.83 -19.28
CA HIS A 320 24.96 -20.04 -18.53
C HIS A 320 25.35 -21.52 -18.47
N LEU A 321 24.41 -22.41 -18.19
CA LEU A 321 24.64 -23.86 -18.08
C LEU A 321 24.92 -24.52 -19.44
N ALA A 322 24.25 -24.09 -20.51
CA ALA A 322 24.40 -24.63 -21.86
C ALA A 322 25.59 -24.01 -22.62
N LYS A 323 26.42 -23.20 -21.95
CA LYS A 323 27.54 -22.51 -22.58
C LYS A 323 28.65 -23.50 -22.96
N SER A 324 28.89 -23.66 -24.25
CA SER A 324 30.08 -24.36 -24.74
C SER A 324 31.34 -23.51 -24.50
N PRO A 325 32.42 -24.09 -23.94
CA PRO A 325 33.68 -23.39 -23.82
C PRO A 325 34.20 -22.99 -25.20
N ASP A 326 34.13 -23.81 -26.25
CA ASP A 326 34.85 -23.59 -27.53
C ASP A 326 34.13 -22.68 -28.54
N ARG A 327 33.29 -21.77 -28.04
CA ARG A 327 32.50 -20.86 -28.87
C ARG A 327 33.36 -19.79 -29.56
N LYS A 328 33.26 -19.71 -30.89
CA LYS A 328 33.94 -18.70 -31.72
C LYS A 328 33.18 -17.39 -31.88
N ARG A 329 31.89 -17.36 -31.51
CA ARG A 329 31.00 -16.20 -31.63
C ARG A 329 30.01 -16.16 -30.48
N ARG A 330 29.46 -14.97 -30.21
CA ARG A 330 28.36 -14.80 -29.25
C ARG A 330 27.11 -15.54 -29.76
N PRO A 331 26.56 -16.50 -28.98
CA PRO A 331 25.35 -17.22 -29.36
C PRO A 331 24.13 -16.31 -29.51
N ILE A 332 23.21 -16.65 -30.41
CA ILE A 332 21.99 -15.85 -30.70
C ILE A 332 21.11 -15.67 -29.45
N GLN A 333 21.03 -16.72 -28.61
CA GLN A 333 20.32 -16.69 -27.33
C GLN A 333 20.76 -15.54 -26.39
N ASN A 334 22.02 -15.11 -26.45
CA ASN A 334 22.49 -13.99 -25.64
C ASN A 334 21.91 -12.64 -26.09
N TYR A 335 21.56 -12.50 -27.38
CA TYR A 335 20.85 -11.32 -27.89
C TYR A 335 19.38 -11.37 -27.50
N GLY A 336 18.75 -12.55 -27.61
CA GLY A 336 17.38 -12.78 -27.12
C GLY A 336 17.23 -12.40 -25.65
N HIS A 337 18.14 -12.86 -24.79
CA HIS A 337 18.15 -12.51 -23.37
C HIS A 337 18.29 -11.00 -23.14
N ALA A 338 19.14 -10.32 -23.91
CA ALA A 338 19.30 -8.87 -23.77
C ALA A 338 18.04 -8.10 -24.21
N ILE A 339 17.41 -8.49 -25.33
CA ILE A 339 16.21 -7.84 -25.86
C ILE A 339 15.03 -8.04 -24.92
N LEU A 340 14.80 -9.28 -24.46
CA LEU A 340 13.72 -9.59 -23.52
C LEU A 340 13.91 -8.82 -22.20
N GLY A 341 15.15 -8.79 -21.69
CA GLY A 341 15.47 -8.05 -20.46
C GLY A 341 15.22 -6.55 -20.56
N LEU A 342 15.51 -5.93 -21.71
CA LEU A 342 15.20 -4.52 -21.94
C LEU A 342 13.70 -4.26 -22.04
N GLY A 343 12.97 -5.12 -22.76
CA GLY A 343 11.51 -5.04 -22.84
C GLY A 343 10.87 -5.15 -21.46
N LEU A 344 11.38 -6.05 -20.62
CA LEU A 344 10.95 -6.21 -19.23
C LEU A 344 11.17 -4.93 -18.41
N ILE A 345 12.34 -4.30 -18.50
CA ILE A 345 12.61 -3.03 -17.80
C ILE A 345 11.63 -1.94 -18.24
N VAL A 346 11.40 -1.78 -19.54
CA VAL A 346 10.45 -0.79 -20.06
C VAL A 346 9.04 -1.04 -19.54
N LEU A 347 8.58 -2.30 -19.59
CA LEU A 347 7.27 -2.70 -19.08
C LEU A 347 7.18 -2.46 -17.56
N ALA A 348 8.24 -2.72 -16.82
CA ALA A 348 8.28 -2.54 -15.38
C ALA A 348 8.23 -1.06 -14.96
N LEU A 349 8.95 -0.20 -15.67
CA LEU A 349 8.87 1.25 -15.49
C LEU A 349 7.43 1.75 -15.73
N TYR A 350 6.81 1.32 -16.83
CA TYR A 350 5.40 1.62 -17.10
C TYR A 350 4.46 1.11 -16.01
N GLN A 351 4.67 -0.12 -15.53
CA GLN A 351 3.86 -0.75 -14.50
C GLN A 351 3.93 0.00 -13.16
N VAL A 352 5.12 0.45 -12.77
CA VAL A 352 5.29 1.26 -11.55
C VAL A 352 4.60 2.62 -11.70
N TRP A 353 4.72 3.26 -12.87
CA TRP A 353 3.97 4.49 -13.15
C TRP A 353 2.47 4.31 -12.97
N LEU A 354 1.92 3.25 -13.56
CA LEU A 354 0.50 2.94 -13.46
C LEU A 354 0.08 2.67 -11.99
N GLY A 355 0.92 1.94 -11.24
CA GLY A 355 0.69 1.64 -9.82
C GLY A 355 0.54 2.88 -8.94
N PHE A 356 1.57 3.73 -8.86
CA PHE A 356 1.52 4.87 -7.95
C PHE A 356 0.62 6.01 -8.45
N ASN A 357 0.44 6.16 -9.77
CA ASN A 357 -0.27 7.30 -10.33
C ASN A 357 -1.77 7.05 -10.51
N HIS A 358 -2.21 5.79 -10.60
CA HIS A 358 -3.60 5.41 -10.84
C HIS A 358 -4.08 4.41 -9.79
N GLU A 359 -3.43 3.25 -9.65
CA GLU A 359 -3.93 2.20 -8.76
C GLU A 359 -3.95 2.59 -7.30
N TRP A 360 -2.95 3.32 -6.82
CA TRP A 360 -2.91 3.77 -5.44
C TRP A 360 -4.20 4.52 -5.05
N SER A 361 -4.61 5.49 -5.87
CA SER A 361 -5.85 6.24 -5.62
C SER A 361 -7.11 5.40 -5.78
N THR A 362 -7.12 4.47 -6.74
CA THR A 362 -8.29 3.60 -7.00
C THR A 362 -8.49 2.58 -5.89
N ALA A 363 -7.41 1.97 -5.41
CA ALA A 363 -7.44 0.90 -4.42
C ALA A 363 -7.58 1.40 -2.98
N THR A 364 -7.06 2.60 -2.68
CA THR A 364 -7.06 3.14 -1.29
C THR A 364 -8.01 4.31 -1.10
N GLY A 365 -8.51 4.92 -2.19
CA GLY A 365 -9.25 6.18 -2.12
C GLY A 365 -8.41 7.39 -1.69
N ARG A 366 -7.10 7.22 -1.47
CA ARG A 366 -6.19 8.30 -1.06
C ARG A 366 -5.72 9.14 -2.23
N ASP A 367 -5.31 10.36 -1.92
CA ASP A 367 -4.66 11.23 -2.89
C ASP A 367 -3.43 10.57 -3.51
N LYS A 368 -3.20 10.91 -4.78
CA LYS A 368 -2.01 10.48 -5.52
C LYS A 368 -0.75 10.95 -4.77
N PRO A 369 0.36 10.19 -4.87
CA PRO A 369 1.63 10.61 -4.30
C PRO A 369 2.01 12.03 -4.74
N LYS A 370 2.64 12.77 -3.83
CA LYS A 370 3.03 14.17 -4.05
C LYS A 370 3.73 14.35 -5.40
N ARG A 371 3.56 15.53 -6.00
CA ARG A 371 4.18 15.91 -7.29
C ARG A 371 5.68 15.58 -7.36
N GLY A 372 6.40 15.63 -6.23
CA GLY A 372 7.80 15.24 -6.13
C GLY A 372 8.11 13.81 -6.57
N VAL A 373 7.25 12.83 -6.24
CA VAL A 373 7.44 11.42 -6.66
C VAL A 373 7.36 11.29 -8.18
N ARG A 374 6.44 12.03 -8.81
CA ARG A 374 6.31 12.06 -10.27
C ARG A 374 7.53 12.68 -10.94
N ILE A 375 8.02 13.80 -10.40
CA ILE A 375 9.23 14.47 -10.93
C ILE A 375 10.44 13.53 -10.79
N PHE A 376 10.62 12.94 -9.62
CA PHE A 376 11.68 11.96 -9.37
C PHE A 376 11.63 10.80 -10.37
N TRP A 377 10.45 10.23 -10.60
CA TRP A 377 10.28 9.15 -11.57
C TRP A 377 10.78 9.56 -12.96
N ILE A 378 10.36 10.74 -13.46
CA ILE A 378 10.70 11.21 -14.82
C ILE A 378 12.21 11.37 -14.96
N ILE A 379 12.85 12.00 -13.95
CA ILE A 379 14.30 12.14 -13.91
C ILE A 379 14.98 10.77 -13.88
N TRP A 380 14.50 9.85 -13.05
CA TRP A 380 15.07 8.52 -12.90
C TRP A 380 15.10 7.76 -14.23
N VAL A 381 14.01 7.80 -14.98
CA VAL A 381 13.95 7.10 -16.29
C VAL A 381 14.76 7.80 -17.38
N ALA A 382 14.83 9.13 -17.36
CA ALA A 382 15.75 9.85 -18.24
C ALA A 382 17.21 9.46 -17.95
N VAL A 383 17.59 9.36 -16.67
CA VAL A 383 18.94 8.95 -16.24
C VAL A 383 19.23 7.52 -16.66
N LEU A 384 18.32 6.56 -16.42
CA LEU A 384 18.51 5.18 -16.84
C LEU A 384 18.66 5.05 -18.36
N GLY A 385 17.82 5.76 -19.12
CA GLY A 385 17.89 5.80 -20.58
C GLY A 385 19.22 6.37 -21.08
N ALA A 386 19.63 7.53 -20.55
CA ALA A 386 20.90 8.16 -20.91
C ALA A 386 22.10 7.28 -20.57
N ALA A 387 22.13 6.68 -19.37
CA ALA A 387 23.19 5.78 -18.95
C ALA A 387 23.28 4.53 -19.85
N TYR A 388 22.14 3.99 -20.28
CA TYR A 388 22.12 2.86 -21.20
C TYR A 388 22.67 3.24 -22.58
N VAL A 389 22.27 4.40 -23.11
CA VAL A 389 22.77 4.94 -24.40
C VAL A 389 24.29 5.17 -24.35
N ILE A 390 24.80 5.76 -23.27
CA ILE A 390 26.25 5.89 -23.04
C ILE A 390 26.93 4.52 -23.07
N GLY A 391 26.32 3.52 -22.43
CA GLY A 391 26.81 2.14 -22.47
C GLY A 391 26.80 1.52 -23.88
N LEU A 392 25.88 1.91 -24.77
CA LEU A 392 25.89 1.48 -26.16
C LEU A 392 27.08 2.05 -26.94
N ALA A 393 27.56 3.25 -26.62
CA ALA A 393 28.77 3.81 -27.23
C ALA A 393 30.03 2.95 -26.97
N LEU A 394 30.00 2.07 -25.96
CA LEU A 394 31.08 1.14 -25.63
C LEU A 394 31.04 -0.18 -26.42
N LEU A 395 29.97 -0.46 -27.19
CA LEU A 395 29.81 -1.69 -27.98
C LEU A 395 31.00 -2.00 -28.91
N PRO A 396 31.54 -1.03 -29.68
CA PRO A 396 32.68 -1.31 -30.56
C PRO A 396 33.92 -1.78 -29.79
N LYS A 397 34.17 -1.20 -28.61
CA LYS A 397 35.26 -1.62 -27.73
C LYS A 397 35.00 -3.03 -27.16
N GLN A 398 33.75 -3.33 -26.79
CA GLN A 398 33.35 -4.65 -26.32
C GLN A 398 33.61 -5.74 -27.38
N TYR A 399 33.16 -5.54 -28.62
CA TYR A 399 33.36 -6.53 -29.70
C TYR A 399 34.84 -6.76 -30.05
N LYS A 400 35.66 -5.69 -30.02
CA LYS A 400 37.11 -5.81 -30.21
C LYS A 400 37.76 -6.63 -29.09
N SER A 401 37.34 -6.42 -27.85
CA SER A 401 37.82 -7.20 -26.69
C SER A 401 37.43 -8.68 -26.79
N GLU A 402 36.16 -8.99 -27.08
CA GLU A 402 35.66 -10.37 -27.25
C GLU A 402 36.39 -11.09 -28.39
N THR A 403 36.72 -10.41 -29.49
CA THR A 403 37.48 -10.99 -30.60
C THR A 403 38.95 -11.25 -30.23
N ARG A 404 39.56 -10.38 -29.40
CA ARG A 404 40.93 -10.55 -28.93
C ARG A 404 41.03 -11.72 -27.94
N SER A 405 40.06 -11.90 -27.05
CA SER A 405 40.06 -13.02 -26.09
C SER A 405 39.96 -14.38 -26.79
N ILE A 406 39.08 -14.50 -27.79
CA ILE A 406 38.97 -15.73 -28.62
C ILE A 406 40.30 -16.05 -29.28
N ARG A 407 40.95 -15.07 -29.91
CA ARG A 407 42.25 -15.25 -30.59
C ARG A 407 43.36 -15.64 -29.63
N ASN A 408 43.41 -15.04 -28.45
CA ASN A 408 44.41 -15.38 -27.44
C ASN A 408 44.21 -16.82 -26.94
N ARG A 409 42.97 -17.27 -26.81
CA ARG A 409 42.63 -18.62 -26.38
C ARG A 409 42.93 -19.68 -27.45
N GLU A 410 42.74 -19.36 -28.73
CA GLU A 410 43.20 -20.20 -29.84
C GLU A 410 44.73 -20.36 -29.84
N LYS A 411 45.46 -19.30 -29.49
CA LYS A 411 46.93 -19.33 -29.38
C LYS A 411 47.46 -20.10 -28.16
N SER A 412 46.72 -20.14 -27.05
CA SER A 412 47.14 -20.81 -25.82
C SER A 412 46.78 -22.30 -25.74
N GLY A 413 46.35 -22.91 -26.85
CA GLY A 413 46.14 -24.36 -26.94
C GLY A 413 45.04 -24.93 -26.04
N GLY A 414 44.06 -24.10 -25.61
CA GLY A 414 42.89 -24.58 -24.86
C GLY A 414 43.14 -25.06 -23.43
N LEU A 415 44.34 -24.87 -22.87
CA LEU A 415 44.62 -25.25 -21.48
C LEU A 415 44.17 -24.15 -20.51
N THR A 416 43.09 -24.47 -19.79
CA THR A 416 42.57 -23.81 -18.57
C THR A 416 42.23 -22.32 -18.65
N GLY A 417 40.96 -22.00 -18.91
CA GLY A 417 40.44 -20.65 -18.66
C GLY A 417 38.93 -20.67 -18.47
N SER A 418 38.46 -20.49 -17.23
CA SER A 418 37.06 -20.11 -16.99
C SER A 418 36.86 -18.73 -17.59
N ASP A 419 35.95 -18.62 -18.57
CA ASP A 419 35.62 -17.41 -19.34
C ASP A 419 35.02 -16.24 -18.49
N ASP A 420 35.18 -16.24 -17.16
CA ASP A 420 34.95 -15.03 -16.35
C ASP A 420 35.96 -13.93 -16.72
N ASP A 421 37.07 -14.29 -17.37
CA ASP A 421 38.11 -13.38 -17.81
C ASP A 421 37.83 -12.79 -19.20
N VAL A 422 36.90 -11.82 -19.26
CA VAL A 422 37.23 -10.64 -20.07
C VAL A 422 38.38 -9.99 -19.34
N HIS A 423 39.63 -10.34 -19.69
CA HIS A 423 40.78 -9.65 -19.13
C HIS A 423 40.57 -8.16 -19.40
N PRO A 424 40.57 -7.31 -18.35
CA PRO A 424 40.52 -5.87 -18.55
C PRO A 424 41.61 -5.52 -19.55
N MET A 425 41.31 -4.59 -20.46
CA MET A 425 42.37 -3.98 -21.26
C MET A 425 43.40 -3.44 -20.26
N ALA A 426 44.54 -4.13 -20.11
CA ALA A 426 45.64 -3.63 -19.32
C ALA A 426 45.94 -2.24 -19.86
N GLY A 427 45.73 -1.23 -19.02
CA GLY A 427 46.08 0.14 -19.37
C GLY A 427 47.54 0.11 -19.77
N ARG A 428 47.82 0.47 -21.03
CA ARG A 428 49.17 0.87 -21.40
C ARG A 428 49.42 2.17 -20.63
N SER A 429 50.20 2.08 -19.56
CA SER A 429 50.95 3.20 -19.00
C SER A 429 51.87 3.77 -20.07
#